data_AF-A0A6I2KVU5-F1
#
_entry.id   AF-A0A6I2KVU5-F1
#
_cell.length_a   1.000
_cell.length_b   1.000
_cell.length_c   1.000
_cell.angle_alpha   90.00
_cell.angle_beta   90.00
_cell.angle_gamma   90.00
#
_symmetry.space_group_name_H-M   'P 1'
#
loop_
_entity.id
_entity.type
_entity.pdbx_description
1 polymer ?
#
loop_
_entity_poly.entity_id
_entity_poly.type
_entity_poly.pdbx_seq_one_letter_code
_entity_poly.pdbx_strand_id
1 'polypeptide(L)' 'MKTTTISPSPEMQAMLKALQSAVTKELERKRRLGHYAVVWQDGRPALLGGENDPARKDAMRRL' A
#
# COMPACT_ATOMS: atom_id res chain seq x y z
N MET A 1 -20.08 -10.19 -10.14
CA MET A 1 -20.04 -9.01 -11.04
C MET A 1 -19.24 -9.39 -12.27
N LYS A 2 -19.80 -9.25 -13.49
CA LYS A 2 -19.07 -9.59 -14.73
C LYS A 2 -18.11 -8.43 -15.03
N THR A 3 -16.82 -8.59 -14.76
CA THR A 3 -15.81 -7.66 -15.27
C THR A 3 -15.56 -8.02 -16.73
N THR A 4 -16.17 -7.29 -17.65
CA THR A 4 -15.79 -7.36 -19.07
C THR A 4 -14.33 -6.93 -19.16
N THR A 5 -13.44 -7.87 -19.45
CA THR A 5 -12.00 -7.65 -19.57
C THR A 5 -11.72 -6.84 -20.83
N ILE A 6 -11.82 -5.52 -20.71
CA ILE A 6 -11.40 -4.59 -21.76
C ILE A 6 -9.91 -4.35 -21.54
N SER A 7 -9.07 -4.75 -22.49
CA SER A 7 -7.64 -4.41 -22.43
C SER A 7 -7.50 -2.88 -22.39
N PRO A 8 -6.87 -2.31 -21.35
CA PRO A 8 -6.77 -0.86 -21.19
C PRO A 8 -5.96 -0.28 -22.34
N SER A 9 -6.37 0.90 -22.83
CA SER A 9 -5.58 1.64 -23.81
C SER A 9 -4.20 2.00 -23.22
N PRO A 10 -3.18 2.26 -24.05
CA PRO A 10 -1.86 2.67 -23.58
C PRO A 10 -1.91 3.88 -22.65
N GLU A 11 -2.79 4.84 -22.92
CA GLU A 11 -3.03 6.03 -22.08
C GLU A 11 -3.61 5.67 -20.72
N MET A 12 -4.61 4.79 -20.66
CA MET A 12 -5.17 4.32 -19.40
C MET A 12 -4.12 3.59 -18.55
N GLN A 13 -3.25 2.81 -19.19
CA GLN A 13 -2.18 2.11 -18.49
C GLN A 13 -1.08 3.06 -18.00
N ALA A 14 -0.78 4.12 -18.75
CA ALA A 14 0.12 5.19 -18.31
C ALA A 14 -0.46 5.94 -17.10
N MET A 15 -1.76 6.26 -17.13
CA MET A 15 -2.45 6.93 -16.02
C MET A 15 -2.48 6.05 -14.76
N LEU A 16 -2.77 4.75 -14.90
CA LEU A 16 -2.71 3.80 -13.78
C LEU A 16 -1.30 3.72 -13.18
N LYS A 17 -0.26 3.61 -14.02
CA LYS A 17 1.13 3.58 -13.55
C LYS A 17 1.52 4.87 -12.81
N ALA A 18 1.08 6.03 -13.30
CA ALA A 18 1.36 7.31 -12.66
C ALA A 18 0.74 7.37 -11.25
N LEU A 19 -0.53 6.94 -11.13
CA LEU A 19 -1.23 6.88 -9.84
C LEU A 19 -0.56 5.91 -8.87
N GLN A 20 -0.25 4.69 -9.34
CA GLN A 20 0.45 3.68 -8.53
C GLN A 20 1.80 4.20 -8.05
N SER A 21 2.57 4.88 -8.91
CA SER A 21 3.86 5.46 -8.54
C SER A 21 3.73 6.57 -7.50
N ALA A 22 2.77 7.49 -7.67
CA ALA A 22 2.52 8.57 -6.73
C ALA A 22 2.14 8.04 -5.34
N VAL A 23 1.22 7.08 -5.29
CA VAL A 23 0.81 6.43 -4.03
C VAL A 23 1.98 5.71 -3.38
N THR A 24 2.77 4.94 -4.15
CA THR A 24 3.93 4.22 -3.63
C THR A 24 4.97 5.17 -3.02
N LYS A 25 5.25 6.29 -3.69
CA LYS A 25 6.19 7.30 -3.21
C LYS A 25 5.73 7.95 -1.91
N GLU A 26 4.44 8.31 -1.80
CA GLU A 26 3.92 8.91 -0.58
C GLU A 26 3.88 7.92 0.58
N LEU A 27 3.49 6.66 0.34
CA LEU A 27 3.52 5.62 1.37
C LEU A 27 4.96 5.37 1.87
N GLU A 28 5.95 5.31 0.97
CA GLU A 28 7.35 5.21 1.36
C GLU A 28 7.83 6.43 2.17
N ARG A 29 7.43 7.64 1.76
CA ARG A 29 7.76 8.86 2.52
C ARG A 29 7.16 8.82 3.92
N LYS A 30 5.90 8.42 4.06
CA LYS A 30 5.22 8.25 5.36
C LYS A 30 5.89 7.18 6.21
N ARG A 31 6.26 6.03 5.62
CA ARG A 31 7.00 4.96 6.29
C ARG A 31 8.33 5.46 6.87
N ARG A 32 9.09 6.26 6.11
CA ARG A 32 10.37 6.84 6.57
C ARG A 32 10.20 7.83 7.70
N LEU A 33 9.06 8.51 7.77
CA LEU A 33 8.70 9.40 8.87
C LEU A 33 8.17 8.65 10.10
N GLY A 34 8.11 7.32 10.07
CA GLY A 34 7.60 6.50 11.17
C GLY A 34 6.07 6.45 11.25
N HIS A 35 5.38 6.92 10.22
CA HIS A 35 3.92 6.75 10.12
C HIS A 35 3.62 5.39 9.51
N TYR A 36 2.73 4.63 10.15
CA TYR A 36 2.26 3.33 9.64
C TYR A 36 1.22 3.53 8.54
N ALA A 37 1.21 2.61 7.58
CA ALA A 37 0.14 2.48 6.60
C ALA A 37 -0.47 1.08 6.71
N VAL A 38 -1.80 1.01 6.72
CA VAL A 38 -2.54 -0.25 6.61
C VAL A 38 -2.85 -0.46 5.14
N VAL A 39 -2.22 -1.46 4.53
CA VAL A 39 -2.52 -1.89 3.17
C VAL A 39 -3.36 -3.15 3.24
N TRP A 40 -4.34 -3.25 2.34
CA TRP A 40 -5.12 -4.48 2.19
C TRP A 40 -4.44 -5.35 1.15
N GLN A 41 -3.90 -6.49 1.59
CA GLN A 41 -3.34 -7.54 0.73
C GLN A 41 -4.17 -8.81 0.91
N ASP A 42 -4.58 -9.42 -0.20
CA ASP A 42 -5.34 -10.69 -0.20
C ASP A 42 -6.59 -10.66 0.70
N GLY A 43 -7.26 -9.51 0.76
CA GLY A 43 -8.46 -9.30 1.58
C GLY A 43 -8.20 -9.19 3.09
N ARG A 44 -6.94 -9.05 3.51
CA ARG A 44 -6.56 -8.84 4.92
C ARG A 44 -5.76 -7.55 5.10
N PRO A 45 -5.98 -6.81 6.20
CA PRO A 45 -5.17 -5.65 6.52
C PRO A 45 -3.77 -6.10 6.96
N ALA A 46 -2.75 -5.67 6.23
CA ALA A 46 -1.34 -5.84 6.55
C ALA A 46 -0.76 -4.50 7.03
N LEU A 47 -0.10 -4.54 8.19
CA LEU A 47 0.62 -3.40 8.74
C LEU A 47 2.00 -3.32 8.06
N LEU A 48 2.26 -2.22 7.35
CA LEU A 48 3.59 -1.90 6.86
C LEU A 48 4.22 -0.84 7.76
N GLY A 49 5.27 -1.24 8.48
CA GLY A 49 6.09 -0.41 9.36
C GLY A 49 7.50 -0.99 9.47
N GLY A 50 8.52 -0.13 9.52
CA GLY A 50 9.91 -0.55 9.72
C GLY A 50 10.12 -1.19 11.10
N GLU A 51 11.25 -1.88 11.31
CA GLU A 51 11.60 -2.53 12.58
C GLU A 51 11.46 -1.64 13.84
N ASN A 52 11.55 -0.32 13.65
CA ASN A 52 11.45 0.68 14.71
C ASN A 52 10.06 1.29 14.89
N ASP A 53 9.03 0.81 14.20
CA ASP A 53 7.66 1.30 14.36
C ASP A 53 7.09 0.89 15.73
N PRO A 54 6.72 1.84 16.61
CA PRO A 54 6.16 1.54 17.93
C PRO A 54 4.86 0.74 17.85
N ALA A 55 4.04 0.91 16.80
CA ALA A 55 2.81 0.15 16.62
C ALA A 55 3.08 -1.34 16.31
N ARG A 56 4.19 -1.66 15.65
CA ARG A 56 4.65 -3.04 15.43
C ARG A 56 5.14 -3.68 16.73
N LYS A 57 5.85 -2.93 17.56
CA LYS A 57 6.32 -3.40 18.88
C LYS A 57 5.15 -3.70 19.82
N ASP A 58 4.11 -2.87 19.79
CA ASP A 58 2.89 -3.08 20.59
C ASP A 58 2.06 -4.27 20.09
N ALA A 59 2.05 -4.55 18.79
CA ALA A 59 1.41 -5.73 18.22
C ALA A 59 2.14 -7.03 18.59
N MET A 60 3.49 -7.06 18.55
CA MET A 60 4.28 -8.24 18.94
C MET A 60 4.29 -8.50 20.46
N ARG A 61 4.08 -7.47 21.30
CA ARG A 61 4.01 -7.64 22.76
C ARG A 61 2.70 -8.25 23.27
N ARG A 62 1.69 -8.41 22.40
CA ARG A 62 0.35 -8.91 22.74
C ARG A 62 0.09 -10.34 22.25
N LEU A 63 1.14 -11.02 21.76
CA LEU A 63 1.18 -12.45 21.46
C LEU A 63 2.11 -13.14 22.46
#